data_AF-A0A1V9YLA9-F1
#
_entry.id   AF-A0A1V9YLA9-F1
#
_cell.length_a   1.000
_cell.length_b   1.000
_cell.length_c   1.000
_cell.angle_alpha   90.00
_cell.angle_beta   90.00
_cell.angle_gamma   90.00
#
_symmetry.space_group_name_H-M   'P 1'
#
loop_
_entity.id
_entity.type
_entity.pdbx_description
1 polymer ?
#
loop_
_entity_poly.entity_id
_entity_poly.type
_entity_poly.pdbx_seq_one_letter_code
_entity_poly.pdbx_strand_id
1 'polypeptide(L)'
;MRVFHVSSKVRGGAQLGKAVKGSSKDKKGKKDGKGTTEEERRLADSINRLEMNDYLKKLAVSKKQQLKDFMEKEQKISKMNKLKIQNHWRKIMRLVKVESLRKEVEIKSQNHERDVDRKDAIIQMLDRDLEEAEEQYQMALRSHLLNVDKLIDLQDGRLLGLENEFEKDLQILEREFSVEKEKITKQHLMERNELLNIMRAVEAQEKEREAEAKQEHEQLREEIRNKNLEDINVLRITLDSNIEELEQHFETAHLNYLQNTDQRTQDFKYLTAKDQELSKDIEIKIRKIERLQANLTHWRTKIAQNVRECTERNKALEEEKAQIASHFQQLKAKMNHMRDEHRKRLTELSHHARATKLKLTEEQELAERILKLGELARKLETEREQVLPFYHSSIEDEATASDAVNSLKHEHQAPPAGLPSDGVADPVEQAKLSLLQPHGELNSEPVPEWEYLDLFWKRYNKALLDTMAVQKEKERIERENRELQAVLKQYLDGISVNEHVMSSVNPLLVVNGRLTLNQPATAKEQHHTIVDANHMVATHRVVGRF
;
A
#
# COMPACT_ATOMS: atom_id res chain seq x y z
N MET A 1 -29.78 6.74 60.38
CA MET A 1 -31.08 6.96 61.03
C MET A 1 -31.66 5.59 61.40
N ARG A 2 -32.25 5.47 62.60
CA ARG A 2 -32.86 4.29 63.27
C ARG A 2 -31.92 3.35 64.04
N VAL A 3 -31.93 3.62 65.35
CA VAL A 3 -31.38 2.89 66.49
C VAL A 3 -32.31 1.73 66.85
N PHE A 4 -31.77 0.58 67.25
CA PHE A 4 -32.48 -0.37 68.10
C PHE A 4 -31.58 -0.84 69.25
N HIS A 5 -32.07 -0.62 70.47
CA HIS A 5 -31.54 -1.09 71.75
C HIS A 5 -31.94 -2.55 71.99
N VAL A 6 -31.04 -3.33 72.61
CA VAL A 6 -31.44 -4.49 73.41
C VAL A 6 -30.63 -4.48 74.72
N SER A 7 -31.34 -4.39 75.84
CA SER A 7 -30.86 -4.46 77.22
C SER A 7 -31.66 -5.54 77.94
N SER A 8 -30.98 -6.45 78.65
CA SER A 8 -31.55 -7.20 79.79
C SER A 8 -30.41 -7.83 80.61
N LYS A 9 -30.03 -7.25 81.75
CA LYS A 9 -30.57 -7.44 83.13
C LYS A 9 -29.88 -8.57 83.91
N VAL A 10 -28.89 -8.17 84.70
CA VAL A 10 -28.42 -8.86 85.91
C VAL A 10 -29.56 -8.85 86.94
N ARG A 11 -29.84 -9.98 87.60
CA ARG A 11 -30.76 -10.05 88.74
C ARG A 11 -30.16 -10.93 89.83
N GLY A 12 -29.73 -10.27 90.91
CA GLY A 12 -29.66 -10.89 92.23
C GLY A 12 -31.07 -11.08 92.81
N GLY A 13 -31.20 -12.02 93.74
CA GLY A 13 -32.42 -12.30 94.48
C GLY A 13 -32.13 -13.25 95.62
N ALA A 14 -31.94 -12.70 96.82
CA ALA A 14 -32.02 -13.39 98.09
C ALA A 14 -33.47 -13.51 98.56
N GLN A 15 -33.76 -14.53 99.38
CA GLN A 15 -34.78 -14.66 100.45
C GLN A 15 -34.96 -16.18 100.74
N LEU A 16 -35.29 -16.72 101.91
CA LEU A 16 -35.22 -16.41 103.35
C LEU A 16 -36.07 -17.54 104.03
N GLY A 17 -35.72 -17.96 105.26
CA GLY A 17 -36.61 -18.71 106.17
C GLY A 17 -36.42 -20.24 106.14
N LYS A 18 -36.22 -20.95 107.25
CA LYS A 18 -36.81 -20.82 108.60
C LYS A 18 -35.87 -21.26 109.72
N ALA A 19 -36.13 -20.69 110.90
CA ALA A 19 -35.47 -20.88 112.19
C ALA A 19 -36.26 -21.84 113.11
N VAL A 20 -35.59 -22.42 114.13
CA VAL A 20 -36.18 -22.69 115.46
C VAL A 20 -35.08 -22.57 116.54
N LYS A 21 -35.45 -21.93 117.65
CA LYS A 21 -34.67 -21.40 118.80
C LYS A 21 -34.76 -22.30 120.04
N GLY A 22 -33.79 -22.11 120.94
CA GLY A 22 -33.95 -22.16 122.42
C GLY A 22 -33.71 -23.52 123.09
N SER A 23 -33.23 -23.66 124.33
CA SER A 23 -32.92 -22.71 125.42
C SER A 23 -32.31 -23.49 126.62
N SER A 24 -31.31 -22.91 127.32
CA SER A 24 -31.04 -22.86 128.80
C SER A 24 -31.12 -24.15 129.67
N LYS A 25 -30.29 -24.44 130.69
CA LYS A 25 -29.92 -23.63 131.88
C LYS A 25 -28.99 -24.41 132.83
N ASP A 26 -28.21 -23.69 133.64
CA ASP A 26 -27.35 -24.13 134.76
C ASP A 26 -28.04 -24.90 135.91
N LYS A 27 -27.29 -25.77 136.63
CA LYS A 27 -27.00 -25.63 138.11
C LYS A 27 -26.24 -26.82 138.76
N LYS A 28 -25.04 -26.51 139.28
CA LYS A 28 -24.41 -26.72 140.63
C LYS A 28 -24.92 -27.77 141.66
N GLY A 29 -23.93 -28.49 142.25
CA GLY A 29 -23.84 -29.00 143.65
C GLY A 29 -24.18 -30.49 143.85
N LYS A 30 -23.54 -31.35 144.69
CA LYS A 30 -22.71 -31.18 145.91
C LYS A 30 -22.13 -32.57 146.34
N LYS A 31 -20.93 -32.62 146.97
CA LYS A 31 -20.39 -33.47 148.11
C LYS A 31 -20.64 -35.00 148.17
N ASP A 32 -19.83 -35.91 148.75
CA ASP A 32 -18.66 -36.01 149.68
C ASP A 32 -17.89 -37.29 149.25
N GLY A 33 -16.55 -37.46 149.34
CA GLY A 33 -15.73 -37.67 150.54
C GLY A 33 -15.52 -39.16 150.88
N LYS A 34 -14.30 -39.72 150.65
CA LYS A 34 -13.44 -40.58 151.53
C LYS A 34 -12.47 -41.44 150.69
N GLY A 35 -11.18 -41.46 151.03
CA GLY A 35 -10.10 -42.01 150.20
C GLY A 35 -9.45 -43.29 150.73
N THR A 36 -8.47 -43.81 149.96
CA THR A 36 -7.28 -44.59 150.40
C THR A 36 -6.25 -44.73 149.25
N THR A 37 -5.03 -44.19 149.48
CA THR A 37 -3.65 -44.65 149.12
C THR A 37 -3.18 -44.98 147.68
N GLU A 38 -2.78 -43.93 146.95
CA GLU A 38 -1.45 -43.51 146.41
C GLU A 38 -0.45 -44.35 145.56
N GLU A 39 -0.53 -45.66 145.30
CA GLU A 39 0.51 -46.31 144.43
C GLU A 39 0.00 -46.97 143.13
N GLU A 40 -1.28 -47.29 143.01
CA GLU A 40 -1.84 -47.89 141.78
C GLU A 40 -2.34 -46.86 140.75
N ARG A 41 -2.52 -45.59 141.16
CA ARG A 41 -3.09 -44.52 140.32
C ARG A 41 -2.14 -43.99 139.25
N ARG A 42 -0.82 -44.09 139.46
CA ARG A 42 0.19 -43.55 138.54
C ARG A 42 0.44 -44.43 137.31
N LEU A 43 0.25 -45.75 137.43
CA LEU A 43 0.42 -46.67 136.29
C LEU A 43 -0.82 -46.64 135.37
N ALA A 44 -2.02 -46.60 135.94
CA ALA A 44 -3.27 -46.53 135.20
C ALA A 44 -3.47 -45.20 134.44
N ASP A 45 -3.03 -44.07 135.01
CA ASP A 45 -3.07 -42.76 134.33
C ASP A 45 -2.05 -42.68 133.17
N SER A 46 -0.93 -43.40 133.25
CA SER A 46 0.06 -43.47 132.17
C SER A 46 -0.45 -44.32 131.01
N ILE A 47 -1.04 -45.48 131.30
CA ILE A 47 -1.63 -46.39 130.29
C ILE A 47 -2.83 -45.71 129.60
N ASN A 48 -3.74 -45.09 130.36
CA ASN A 48 -4.89 -44.37 129.79
C ASN A 48 -4.48 -43.17 128.92
N ARG A 49 -3.39 -42.46 129.27
CA ARG A 49 -2.86 -41.38 128.42
C ARG A 49 -2.24 -41.92 127.14
N LEU A 50 -1.53 -43.05 127.20
CA LEU A 50 -0.94 -43.69 126.02
C LEU A 50 -2.03 -44.22 125.07
N GLU A 51 -3.04 -44.89 125.62
CA GLU A 51 -4.19 -45.41 124.86
C GLU A 51 -5.04 -44.29 124.24
N MET A 52 -5.26 -43.19 124.97
CA MET A 52 -5.91 -42.00 124.43
C MET A 52 -5.07 -41.34 123.33
N ASN A 53 -3.75 -41.31 123.46
CA ASN A 53 -2.86 -40.78 122.42
C ASN A 53 -2.82 -41.69 121.18
N ASP A 54 -2.81 -43.00 121.37
CA ASP A 54 -2.86 -43.98 120.27
C ASP A 54 -4.24 -44.03 119.60
N TYR A 55 -5.32 -43.81 120.34
CA TYR A 55 -6.66 -43.62 119.79
C TYR A 55 -6.75 -42.34 118.95
N LEU A 56 -6.22 -41.22 119.45
CA LEU A 56 -6.14 -39.96 118.70
C LEU A 56 -5.25 -40.07 117.47
N LYS A 57 -4.13 -40.78 117.54
CA LYS A 57 -3.27 -41.09 116.37
C LYS A 57 -3.99 -41.97 115.36
N LYS A 58 -4.68 -43.02 115.79
CA LYS A 58 -5.49 -43.89 114.90
C LYS A 58 -6.62 -43.11 114.25
N LEU A 59 -7.27 -42.20 114.98
CA LEU A 59 -8.29 -41.29 114.45
C LEU A 59 -7.68 -40.31 113.44
N ALA A 60 -6.51 -39.73 113.73
CA ALA A 60 -5.81 -38.83 112.82
C ALA A 60 -5.33 -39.55 111.54
N VAL A 61 -4.82 -40.78 111.64
CA VAL A 61 -4.45 -41.61 110.49
C VAL A 61 -5.67 -42.00 109.68
N SER A 62 -6.79 -42.36 110.33
CA SER A 62 -8.06 -42.64 109.68
C SER A 62 -8.61 -41.41 108.93
N LYS A 63 -8.56 -40.22 109.56
CA LYS A 63 -8.96 -38.96 108.92
C LYS A 63 -8.03 -38.55 107.78
N LYS A 64 -6.72 -38.77 107.91
CA LYS A 64 -5.74 -38.54 106.84
C LYS A 64 -5.94 -39.50 105.67
N GLN A 65 -6.25 -40.76 105.94
CA GLN A 65 -6.59 -41.74 104.91
C GLN A 65 -7.90 -41.38 104.20
N GLN A 66 -8.93 -40.96 104.93
CA GLN A 66 -10.17 -40.43 104.34
C GLN A 66 -9.90 -39.22 103.43
N LEU A 67 -9.05 -38.28 103.88
CA LEU A 67 -8.68 -37.11 103.08
C LEU A 67 -7.91 -37.50 101.81
N LYS A 68 -7.02 -38.50 101.91
CA LYS A 68 -6.26 -39.04 100.77
C LYS A 68 -7.17 -39.76 99.79
N ASP A 69 -8.12 -40.55 100.28
CA ASP A 69 -9.12 -41.22 99.46
C ASP A 69 -10.06 -40.21 98.77
N PHE A 70 -10.42 -39.11 99.44
CA PHE A 70 -11.15 -38.00 98.84
C PHE A 70 -10.34 -37.31 97.76
N MET A 71 -9.06 -37.00 98.01
CA MET A 71 -8.16 -36.44 97.00
C MET A 71 -7.99 -37.38 95.79
N GLU A 72 -7.84 -38.68 95.98
CA GLU A 72 -7.72 -39.64 94.89
C GLU A 72 -9.02 -39.75 94.08
N LYS A 73 -10.18 -39.73 94.75
CA LYS A 73 -11.48 -39.67 94.09
C LYS A 73 -11.63 -38.37 93.29
N GLU A 74 -11.25 -37.24 93.86
CA GLU A 74 -11.28 -35.94 93.21
C GLU A 74 -10.32 -35.87 92.01
N GLN A 75 -9.11 -36.43 92.13
CA GLN A 75 -8.16 -36.55 91.02
C GLN A 75 -8.69 -37.45 89.90
N LYS A 76 -9.32 -38.59 90.22
CA LYS A 76 -9.94 -39.48 89.24
C LYS A 76 -11.12 -38.79 88.54
N ILE A 77 -11.97 -38.09 89.29
CA ILE A 77 -13.08 -37.29 88.76
C ILE A 77 -12.56 -36.15 87.89
N SER A 78 -11.50 -35.45 88.30
CA SER A 78 -10.88 -34.37 87.54
C SER A 78 -10.28 -34.87 86.22
N LYS A 79 -9.58 -36.02 86.22
CA LYS A 79 -9.08 -36.66 84.98
C LYS A 79 -10.22 -37.06 84.05
N MET A 80 -11.28 -37.68 84.59
CA MET A 80 -12.47 -38.05 83.81
C MET A 80 -13.18 -36.81 83.25
N ASN A 81 -13.34 -35.75 84.05
CA ASN A 81 -13.95 -34.51 83.62
C ASN A 81 -13.12 -33.81 82.55
N LYS A 82 -11.78 -33.81 82.67
CA LYS A 82 -10.88 -33.30 81.63
C LYS A 82 -11.05 -34.04 80.30
N LEU A 83 -11.14 -35.37 80.32
CA LEU A 83 -11.41 -36.17 79.12
C LEU A 83 -12.79 -35.89 78.53
N LYS A 84 -13.83 -35.76 79.36
CA LYS A 84 -15.18 -35.38 78.92
C LYS A 84 -15.19 -34.00 78.27
N ILE A 85 -14.54 -33.01 78.89
CA ILE A 85 -14.39 -31.66 78.36
C ILE A 85 -13.61 -31.67 77.04
N GLN A 86 -12.49 -32.40 76.95
CA GLN A 86 -11.73 -32.53 75.70
C GLN A 86 -12.53 -33.21 74.58
N ASN A 87 -13.29 -34.27 74.89
CA ASN A 87 -14.16 -34.90 73.91
C ASN A 87 -15.29 -33.97 73.45
N HIS A 88 -15.86 -33.20 74.37
CA HIS A 88 -16.86 -32.19 74.02
C HIS A 88 -16.27 -31.08 73.14
N TRP A 89 -15.08 -30.58 73.48
CA TRP A 89 -14.35 -29.61 72.65
C TRP A 89 -13.98 -30.15 71.28
N ARG A 90 -13.56 -31.43 71.16
CA ARG A 90 -13.32 -32.07 69.85
C ARG A 90 -14.60 -32.18 69.01
N LYS A 91 -15.76 -32.37 69.65
CA LYS A 91 -17.04 -32.38 68.95
C LYS A 91 -17.38 -30.97 68.44
N ILE A 92 -17.24 -29.96 69.29
CA ILE A 92 -17.48 -28.55 68.94
C ILE A 92 -16.52 -28.11 67.82
N MET A 93 -15.22 -28.34 67.96
CA MET A 93 -14.21 -27.99 66.95
C MET A 93 -14.47 -28.68 65.60
N ARG A 94 -14.90 -29.95 65.60
CA ARG A 94 -15.28 -30.65 64.37
C ARG A 94 -16.51 -30.03 63.71
N LEU A 95 -17.52 -29.67 64.49
CA LEU A 95 -18.71 -28.99 63.96
C LEU A 95 -18.33 -27.64 63.33
N VAL A 96 -17.56 -26.82 64.04
CA VAL A 96 -17.08 -25.53 63.54
C VAL A 96 -16.22 -25.70 62.28
N LYS A 97 -15.32 -26.69 62.24
CA LYS A 97 -14.48 -26.93 61.06
C LYS A 97 -15.29 -27.45 59.88
N VAL A 98 -16.29 -28.32 60.11
CA VAL A 98 -17.20 -28.80 59.06
C VAL A 98 -18.02 -27.64 58.49
N GLU A 99 -18.51 -26.72 59.32
CA GLU A 99 -19.19 -25.50 58.85
C GLU A 99 -18.26 -24.58 58.05
N SER A 100 -17.02 -24.38 58.51
CA SER A 100 -16.01 -23.64 57.75
C SER A 100 -15.72 -24.26 56.39
N LEU A 101 -15.54 -25.58 56.33
CA LEU A 101 -15.28 -26.30 55.07
C LEU A 101 -16.48 -26.25 54.12
N ARG A 102 -17.71 -26.33 54.64
CA ARG A 102 -18.93 -26.18 53.81
C ARG A 102 -18.99 -24.80 53.17
N LYS A 103 -18.70 -23.73 53.94
CA LYS A 103 -18.61 -22.37 53.41
C LYS A 103 -17.51 -22.24 52.37
N GLU A 104 -16.34 -22.83 52.60
CA GLU A 104 -15.25 -22.84 51.61
C GLU A 104 -15.63 -23.57 50.31
N VAL A 105 -16.33 -24.70 50.40
CA VAL A 105 -16.85 -25.44 49.23
C VAL A 105 -17.88 -24.60 48.48
N GLU A 106 -18.78 -23.92 49.18
CA GLU A 106 -19.78 -23.05 48.58
C GLU A 106 -19.15 -21.85 47.86
N ILE A 107 -18.15 -21.20 48.47
CA ILE A 107 -17.39 -20.13 47.83
C ILE A 107 -16.66 -20.66 46.58
N LYS A 108 -16.04 -21.84 46.66
CA LYS A 108 -15.39 -22.46 45.49
C LYS A 108 -16.39 -22.81 44.38
N SER A 109 -17.57 -23.30 44.73
CA SER A 109 -18.64 -23.58 43.77
C SER A 109 -19.10 -22.32 43.04
N GLN A 110 -19.36 -21.24 43.78
CA GLN A 110 -19.76 -19.96 43.20
C GLN A 110 -18.66 -19.36 42.31
N ASN A 111 -17.40 -19.48 42.71
CA ASN A 111 -16.29 -19.05 41.86
C ASN A 111 -16.21 -19.89 40.57
N HIS A 112 -16.39 -21.20 40.67
CA HIS A 112 -16.40 -22.07 39.50
C HIS A 112 -17.55 -21.73 38.54
N GLU A 113 -18.76 -21.50 39.06
CA GLU A 113 -19.93 -21.09 38.28
C GLU A 113 -19.68 -19.78 37.54
N ARG A 114 -19.11 -18.77 38.21
CA ARG A 114 -18.70 -17.51 37.55
C ARG A 114 -17.65 -17.71 36.47
N ASP A 115 -16.70 -18.62 36.68
CA ASP A 115 -15.68 -18.92 35.68
C ASP A 115 -16.27 -19.68 34.48
N VAL A 116 -17.29 -20.51 34.69
CA VAL A 116 -18.06 -21.17 33.62
C VAL A 116 -18.85 -20.12 32.84
N ASP A 117 -19.61 -19.25 33.51
CA ASP A 117 -20.39 -18.19 32.86
C ASP A 117 -19.51 -17.27 32.00
N ARG A 118 -18.30 -16.92 32.50
CA ARG A 118 -17.32 -16.14 31.73
C ARG A 118 -16.83 -16.88 30.50
N LYS A 119 -16.54 -18.17 30.62
CA LYS A 119 -16.09 -18.99 29.49
C LYS A 119 -17.20 -19.18 28.47
N ASP A 120 -18.43 -19.40 28.91
CA ASP A 120 -19.59 -19.52 28.03
C ASP A 120 -19.88 -18.20 27.29
N ALA A 121 -19.70 -17.06 27.96
CA ALA A 121 -19.79 -15.75 27.30
C ALA A 121 -18.70 -15.56 26.24
N ILE A 122 -17.46 -16.00 26.52
CA ILE A 122 -16.36 -15.96 25.53
C ILE A 122 -16.68 -16.89 24.34
N ILE A 123 -17.18 -18.11 24.59
CA ILE A 123 -17.56 -19.04 23.52
C ILE A 123 -18.65 -18.43 22.64
N GLN A 124 -19.68 -17.82 23.22
CA GLN A 124 -20.74 -17.16 22.45
C GLN A 124 -20.24 -15.97 21.62
N MET A 125 -19.24 -15.23 22.12
CA MET A 125 -18.62 -14.16 21.32
C MET A 125 -17.80 -14.76 20.17
N LEU A 126 -16.98 -15.78 20.44
CA LEU A 126 -16.19 -16.46 19.40
C LEU A 126 -17.07 -17.11 18.32
N ASP A 127 -18.22 -17.68 18.69
CA ASP A 127 -19.17 -18.23 17.71
C ASP A 127 -19.72 -17.13 16.79
N ARG A 128 -20.05 -15.95 17.34
CA ARG A 128 -20.47 -14.79 16.51
C ARG A 128 -19.34 -14.28 15.62
N ASP A 129 -18.13 -14.14 16.17
CA ASP A 129 -16.96 -13.70 15.41
C ASP A 129 -16.67 -14.67 14.24
N LEU A 130 -16.91 -15.98 14.43
CA LEU A 130 -16.81 -16.98 13.37
C LEU A 130 -17.91 -16.83 12.31
N GLU A 131 -19.16 -16.60 12.71
CA GLU A 131 -20.27 -16.33 11.77
C GLU A 131 -20.00 -15.06 10.95
N GLU A 132 -19.56 -13.97 11.59
CA GLU A 132 -19.22 -12.71 10.92
C GLU A 132 -18.04 -12.88 9.95
N ALA A 133 -16.99 -13.61 10.35
CA ALA A 133 -15.86 -13.91 9.47
C ALA A 133 -16.28 -14.77 8.26
N GLU A 134 -17.19 -15.73 8.44
CA GLU A 134 -17.72 -16.54 7.35
C GLU A 134 -18.56 -15.69 6.38
N GLU A 135 -19.42 -14.80 6.88
CA GLU A 135 -20.20 -13.89 6.05
C GLU A 135 -19.30 -12.93 5.25
N GLN A 136 -18.27 -12.35 5.88
CA GLN A 136 -17.28 -11.51 5.22
C GLN A 136 -16.53 -12.29 4.13
N TYR A 137 -16.13 -13.54 4.40
CA TYR A 137 -15.50 -14.40 3.40
C TYR A 137 -16.43 -14.69 2.22
N GLN A 138 -17.69 -15.05 2.47
CA GLN A 138 -18.67 -15.29 1.42
C GLN A 138 -18.94 -14.04 0.59
N MET A 139 -19.00 -12.86 1.22
CA MET A 139 -19.19 -11.59 0.52
C MET A 139 -17.98 -11.23 -0.35
N ALA A 140 -16.77 -11.41 0.18
CA ALA A 140 -15.53 -11.23 -0.58
C ALA A 140 -15.46 -12.20 -1.77
N LEU A 141 -15.85 -13.46 -1.59
CA LEU A 141 -15.89 -14.46 -2.66
C LEU A 141 -16.89 -14.07 -3.75
N ARG A 142 -18.12 -13.67 -3.40
CA ARG A 142 -19.12 -13.20 -4.36
C ARG A 142 -18.61 -11.98 -5.14
N SER A 143 -18.00 -11.01 -4.45
CA SER A 143 -17.40 -9.84 -5.08
C SER A 143 -16.26 -10.21 -6.04
N HIS A 144 -15.36 -11.11 -5.63
CA HIS A 144 -14.29 -11.61 -6.48
C HIS A 144 -14.83 -12.31 -7.72
N LEU A 145 -15.84 -13.18 -7.59
CA LEU A 145 -16.46 -13.87 -8.72
C LEU A 145 -17.09 -12.87 -9.70
N LEU A 146 -17.82 -11.86 -9.21
CA LEU A 146 -18.36 -10.80 -10.06
C LEU A 146 -17.26 -10.00 -10.78
N ASN A 147 -16.13 -9.76 -10.14
CA ASN A 147 -14.99 -9.08 -10.77
C ASN A 147 -14.32 -9.96 -11.83
N VAL A 148 -14.24 -11.27 -11.60
CA VAL A 148 -13.78 -12.24 -12.60
C VAL A 148 -14.74 -12.28 -13.79
N ASP A 149 -16.05 -12.31 -13.57
CA ASP A 149 -17.05 -12.28 -14.64
C ASP A 149 -16.94 -11.00 -15.47
N LYS A 150 -16.80 -9.82 -14.83
CA LYS A 150 -16.53 -8.55 -15.52
C LYS A 150 -15.23 -8.59 -16.34
N LEU A 151 -14.19 -9.26 -15.83
CA LEU A 151 -12.93 -9.42 -16.55
C LEU A 151 -13.12 -10.32 -17.77
N ILE A 152 -13.89 -11.40 -17.65
CA ILE A 152 -14.26 -12.27 -18.76
C ILE A 152 -15.03 -11.47 -19.81
N ASP A 153 -16.07 -10.73 -19.43
CA ASP A 153 -16.84 -9.87 -20.35
C ASP A 153 -15.95 -8.87 -21.10
N LEU A 154 -14.98 -8.28 -20.41
CA LEU A 154 -14.02 -7.35 -21.03
C LEU A 154 -13.11 -8.06 -22.03
N GLN A 155 -12.63 -9.27 -21.71
CA GLN A 155 -11.83 -10.06 -22.64
C GLN A 155 -12.65 -10.55 -23.83
N ASP A 156 -13.90 -10.96 -23.63
CA ASP A 156 -14.81 -11.37 -24.70
C ASP A 156 -15.12 -10.19 -25.62
N GLY A 157 -15.35 -9.00 -25.07
CA GLY A 157 -15.50 -7.77 -25.84
C GLY A 157 -14.25 -7.43 -26.66
N ARG A 158 -13.05 -7.62 -26.09
CA ARG A 158 -11.78 -7.43 -26.80
C ARG A 158 -11.58 -8.46 -27.90
N LEU A 159 -11.85 -9.74 -27.63
CA LEU A 159 -11.76 -10.83 -28.61
C LEU A 159 -12.72 -10.61 -29.77
N LEU A 160 -13.98 -10.26 -29.47
CA LEU A 160 -14.98 -9.94 -30.49
C LEU A 160 -14.56 -8.71 -31.33
N GLY A 161 -13.98 -7.68 -30.69
CA GLY A 161 -13.43 -6.53 -31.41
C GLY A 161 -12.33 -6.94 -32.38
N LEU A 162 -11.40 -7.78 -31.91
CA LEU A 162 -10.28 -8.28 -32.69
C LEU A 162 -10.75 -9.19 -33.84
N GLU A 163 -11.70 -10.09 -33.59
CA GLU A 163 -12.32 -10.93 -34.63
C GLU A 163 -13.01 -10.09 -35.70
N ASN A 164 -13.77 -9.06 -35.31
CA ASN A 164 -14.40 -8.15 -36.25
C ASN A 164 -13.38 -7.36 -37.09
N GLU A 165 -12.27 -6.93 -36.50
CA GLU A 165 -11.18 -6.28 -37.24
C GLU A 165 -10.54 -7.25 -38.22
N PHE A 166 -10.22 -8.48 -37.79
CA PHE A 166 -9.67 -9.51 -38.66
C PHE A 166 -10.60 -9.86 -39.81
N GLU A 167 -11.91 -10.00 -39.57
CA GLU A 167 -12.89 -10.27 -40.63
C GLU A 167 -13.00 -9.11 -41.62
N LYS A 168 -12.98 -7.86 -41.13
CA LYS A 168 -12.98 -6.68 -42.00
C LYS A 168 -11.73 -6.63 -42.88
N ASP A 169 -10.56 -6.86 -42.29
CA ASP A 169 -9.30 -6.87 -43.02
C ASP A 169 -9.27 -8.01 -44.05
N LEU A 170 -9.77 -9.19 -43.68
CA LEU A 170 -9.92 -10.33 -44.60
C LEU A 170 -10.83 -9.97 -45.78
N GLN A 171 -11.98 -9.34 -45.53
CA GLN A 171 -12.91 -8.92 -46.58
C GLN A 171 -12.32 -7.83 -47.48
N ILE A 172 -11.54 -6.90 -46.92
CA ILE A 172 -10.85 -5.86 -47.70
C ILE A 172 -9.83 -6.55 -48.61
N LEU A 173 -9.01 -7.43 -48.05
CA LEU A 173 -7.97 -8.15 -48.78
C LEU A 173 -8.56 -9.04 -49.87
N GLU A 174 -9.64 -9.77 -49.58
CA GLU A 174 -10.36 -10.59 -50.56
C GLU A 174 -10.91 -9.72 -51.71
N ARG A 175 -11.50 -8.56 -51.38
CA ARG A 175 -11.96 -7.60 -52.39
C ARG A 175 -10.80 -7.08 -53.24
N GLU A 176 -9.69 -6.69 -52.65
CA GLU A 176 -8.50 -6.24 -53.37
C GLU A 176 -7.97 -7.31 -54.33
N PHE A 177 -7.80 -8.55 -53.86
CA PHE A 177 -7.38 -9.67 -54.71
C PHE A 177 -8.38 -9.98 -55.82
N SER A 178 -9.69 -9.88 -55.54
CA SER A 178 -10.72 -10.10 -56.56
C SER A 178 -10.64 -9.05 -57.68
N VAL A 179 -10.44 -7.77 -57.33
CA VAL A 179 -10.29 -6.67 -58.28
C VAL A 179 -9.00 -6.80 -59.07
N GLU A 180 -7.89 -7.15 -58.40
CA GLU A 180 -6.62 -7.40 -59.08
C GLU A 180 -6.73 -8.57 -60.06
N LYS A 181 -7.33 -9.68 -59.64
CA LYS A 181 -7.60 -10.83 -60.50
C LYS A 181 -8.46 -10.45 -61.71
N GLU A 182 -9.52 -9.69 -61.52
CA GLU A 182 -10.34 -9.17 -62.62
C GLU A 182 -9.53 -8.29 -63.58
N LYS A 183 -8.68 -7.42 -63.04
CA LYS A 183 -7.82 -6.55 -63.86
C LYS A 183 -6.84 -7.36 -64.68
N ILE A 184 -6.14 -8.33 -64.07
CA ILE A 184 -5.19 -9.22 -64.75
C ILE A 184 -5.89 -10.03 -65.82
N THR A 185 -7.07 -10.60 -65.53
CA THR A 185 -7.82 -11.39 -66.52
C THR A 185 -8.34 -10.54 -67.68
N LYS A 186 -8.84 -9.33 -67.42
CA LYS A 186 -9.25 -8.38 -68.48
C LYS A 186 -8.06 -7.95 -69.33
N GLN A 187 -6.93 -7.61 -68.71
CA GLN A 187 -5.71 -7.26 -69.44
C GLN A 187 -5.20 -8.41 -70.30
N HIS A 188 -5.07 -9.60 -69.73
CA HIS A 188 -4.67 -10.80 -70.48
C HIS A 188 -5.62 -11.10 -71.64
N LEU A 189 -6.94 -10.91 -71.47
CA LEU A 189 -7.91 -11.09 -72.54
C LEU A 189 -7.71 -10.06 -73.66
N MET A 190 -7.46 -8.79 -73.33
CA MET A 190 -7.16 -7.74 -74.31
C MET A 190 -5.90 -8.07 -75.09
N GLU A 191 -4.79 -8.36 -74.40
CA GLU A 191 -3.51 -8.74 -75.01
C GLU A 191 -3.65 -9.97 -75.92
N ARG A 192 -4.40 -10.99 -75.48
CA ARG A 192 -4.68 -12.18 -76.30
C ARG A 192 -5.46 -11.83 -77.56
N ASN A 193 -6.46 -10.95 -77.46
CA ASN A 193 -7.26 -10.52 -78.61
C ASN A 193 -6.44 -9.65 -79.58
N GLU A 194 -5.56 -8.79 -79.06
CA GLU A 194 -4.62 -8.02 -79.88
C GLU A 194 -3.67 -8.94 -80.64
N LEU A 195 -3.07 -9.93 -79.97
CA LEU A 195 -2.23 -10.94 -80.61
C LEU A 195 -2.99 -11.72 -81.70
N LEU A 196 -4.23 -12.13 -81.43
CA LEU A 196 -5.09 -12.78 -82.42
C LEU A 196 -5.39 -11.87 -83.63
N ASN A 197 -5.61 -10.58 -83.41
CA ASN A 197 -5.83 -9.61 -84.49
C ASN A 197 -4.56 -9.41 -85.32
N ILE A 198 -3.39 -9.30 -84.68
CA ILE A 198 -2.11 -9.21 -85.36
C ILE A 198 -1.86 -10.48 -86.18
N MET A 199 -2.08 -11.67 -85.61
CA MET A 199 -1.96 -12.94 -86.32
C MET A 199 -2.86 -12.96 -87.57
N ARG A 200 -4.14 -12.58 -87.45
CA ARG A 200 -5.05 -12.51 -88.60
C ARG A 200 -4.61 -11.50 -89.66
N ALA A 201 -4.09 -10.35 -89.24
CA ALA A 201 -3.57 -9.33 -90.15
C ALA A 201 -2.34 -9.85 -90.92
N VAL A 202 -1.42 -10.53 -90.21
CA VAL A 202 -0.24 -11.17 -90.82
C VAL A 202 -0.68 -12.28 -91.79
N GLU A 203 -1.60 -13.16 -91.40
CA GLU A 203 -2.13 -14.21 -92.27
C GLU A 203 -2.81 -13.64 -93.53
N ALA A 204 -3.54 -12.53 -93.40
CA ALA A 204 -4.15 -11.85 -94.54
C ALA A 204 -3.08 -11.25 -95.47
N GLN A 205 -2.06 -10.60 -94.90
CA GLN A 205 -0.95 -10.03 -95.66
C GLN A 205 -0.12 -11.11 -96.38
N GLU A 206 0.12 -12.25 -95.74
CA GLU A 206 0.81 -13.38 -96.38
C GLU A 206 -0.03 -13.97 -97.52
N LYS A 207 -1.35 -14.10 -97.35
CA LYS A 207 -2.25 -14.53 -98.44
C LYS A 207 -2.29 -13.54 -99.59
N GLU A 208 -2.28 -12.24 -99.31
CA GLU A 208 -2.21 -11.19 -100.33
C GLU A 208 -0.89 -11.27 -101.09
N ARG A 209 0.25 -11.38 -100.38
CA ARG A 209 1.56 -11.60 -101.01
C ARG A 209 1.62 -12.88 -101.85
N GLU A 210 1.01 -13.97 -101.39
CA GLU A 210 0.92 -15.21 -102.17
C GLU A 210 0.07 -15.02 -103.44
N ALA A 211 -1.03 -14.26 -103.35
CA ALA A 211 -1.89 -13.93 -104.48
C ALA A 211 -1.20 -13.01 -105.49
N GLU A 212 -0.50 -11.97 -105.01
CA GLU A 212 0.34 -11.08 -105.82
C GLU A 212 1.42 -11.88 -106.55
N ALA A 213 2.17 -12.74 -105.84
CA ALA A 213 3.17 -13.59 -106.46
C ALA A 213 2.58 -14.52 -107.53
N LYS A 214 1.40 -15.11 -107.28
CA LYS A 214 0.67 -15.91 -108.30
C LYS A 214 0.25 -15.06 -109.49
N GLN A 215 -0.23 -13.84 -109.27
CA GLN A 215 -0.64 -12.92 -110.33
C GLN A 215 0.56 -12.45 -111.15
N GLU A 216 1.69 -12.11 -110.51
CA GLU A 216 2.95 -11.78 -111.19
C GLU A 216 3.45 -12.95 -112.03
N HIS A 217 3.41 -14.18 -111.49
CA HIS A 217 3.76 -15.39 -112.26
C HIS A 217 2.82 -15.60 -113.46
N GLU A 218 1.53 -15.36 -113.31
CA GLU A 218 0.54 -15.43 -114.39
C GLU A 218 0.84 -14.35 -115.46
N GLN A 219 1.06 -13.11 -115.05
CA GLN A 219 1.42 -11.99 -115.92
C GLN A 219 2.71 -12.26 -116.69
N LEU A 220 3.78 -12.68 -116.01
CA LEU A 220 5.04 -13.06 -116.66
C LEU A 220 4.84 -14.18 -117.67
N ARG A 221 3.98 -15.16 -117.37
CA ARG A 221 3.65 -16.24 -118.31
C ARG A 221 2.91 -15.71 -119.54
N GLU A 222 1.97 -14.77 -119.37
CA GLU A 222 1.28 -14.13 -120.48
C GLU A 222 2.20 -13.22 -121.29
N GLU A 223 3.08 -12.46 -120.64
CA GLU A 223 4.11 -11.65 -121.29
C GLU A 223 5.04 -12.52 -122.14
N ILE A 224 5.49 -13.67 -121.62
CA ILE A 224 6.31 -14.62 -122.40
C ILE A 224 5.49 -15.17 -123.59
N ARG A 225 4.20 -15.48 -123.39
CA ARG A 225 3.31 -15.91 -124.49
C ARG A 225 3.17 -14.83 -125.56
N ASN A 226 2.98 -13.57 -125.16
CA ASN A 226 2.85 -12.43 -126.04
C ASN A 226 4.16 -12.13 -126.75
N LYS A 227 5.31 -12.16 -126.05
CA LYS A 227 6.64 -12.06 -126.67
C LYS A 227 6.86 -13.14 -127.70
N ASN A 228 6.49 -14.39 -127.41
CA ASN A 228 6.60 -15.47 -128.39
C ASN A 228 5.68 -15.22 -129.61
N LEU A 229 4.47 -14.67 -129.41
CA LEU A 229 3.57 -14.28 -130.50
C LEU A 229 4.12 -13.09 -131.30
N GLU A 230 4.70 -12.11 -130.62
CA GLU A 230 5.40 -10.98 -131.22
C GLU A 230 6.61 -11.45 -132.01
N ASP A 231 7.42 -12.35 -131.49
CA ASP A 231 8.56 -12.95 -132.19
C ASP A 231 8.10 -13.75 -133.42
N ILE A 232 6.99 -14.48 -133.33
CA ILE A 232 6.37 -15.14 -134.49
C ILE A 232 5.89 -14.11 -135.53
N ASN A 233 5.27 -13.01 -135.07
CA ASN A 233 4.79 -11.94 -135.95
C ASN A 233 5.94 -11.15 -136.57
N VAL A 234 7.00 -10.89 -135.81
CA VAL A 234 8.24 -10.27 -136.29
C VAL A 234 8.89 -11.22 -137.29
N LEU A 235 8.96 -12.52 -137.01
CA LEU A 235 9.48 -13.50 -137.97
C LEU A 235 8.66 -13.49 -139.26
N ARG A 236 7.33 -13.44 -139.15
CA ARG A 236 6.42 -13.28 -140.30
C ARG A 236 6.71 -11.99 -141.06
N ILE A 237 6.82 -10.85 -140.38
CA ILE A 237 7.14 -9.54 -140.98
C ILE A 237 8.53 -9.58 -141.61
N THR A 238 9.53 -10.21 -141.01
CA THR A 238 10.88 -10.33 -141.58
C THR A 238 10.90 -11.25 -142.80
N LEU A 239 10.07 -12.28 -142.84
CA LEU A 239 9.92 -13.14 -144.02
C LEU A 239 9.20 -12.38 -145.14
N ASP A 240 8.14 -11.62 -144.81
CA ASP A 240 7.45 -10.72 -145.74
C ASP A 240 8.40 -9.59 -146.23
N SER A 241 9.25 -9.05 -145.35
CA SER A 241 10.27 -8.05 -145.66
C SER A 241 11.40 -8.62 -146.50
N ASN A 242 11.83 -9.87 -146.28
CA ASN A 242 12.82 -10.52 -147.16
C ASN A 242 12.25 -10.77 -148.56
N ILE A 243 10.92 -10.98 -148.66
CA ILE A 243 10.21 -11.03 -149.94
C ILE A 243 10.23 -9.64 -150.59
N GLU A 244 9.94 -8.58 -149.85
CA GLU A 244 10.04 -7.18 -150.33
C GLU A 244 11.49 -6.76 -150.64
N GLU A 245 12.50 -7.25 -149.92
CA GLU A 245 13.92 -6.98 -150.19
C GLU A 245 14.39 -7.64 -151.49
N LEU A 246 13.87 -8.83 -151.82
CA LEU A 246 14.08 -9.43 -153.13
C LEU A 246 13.46 -8.60 -154.25
N GLU A 247 12.36 -7.89 -153.98
CA GLU A 247 11.74 -6.94 -154.91
C GLU A 247 12.53 -5.62 -154.98
N GLN A 248 13.00 -5.08 -153.85
CA GLN A 248 13.83 -3.88 -153.76
C GLN A 248 15.25 -4.07 -154.29
N HIS A 249 15.82 -5.28 -154.29
CA HIS A 249 17.11 -5.57 -154.92
C HIS A 249 17.10 -5.33 -156.43
N PHE A 250 15.94 -5.41 -157.08
CA PHE A 250 15.75 -4.97 -158.46
C PHE A 250 15.72 -3.44 -158.60
N GLU A 251 15.25 -2.71 -157.59
CA GLU A 251 15.18 -1.24 -157.58
C GLU A 251 16.46 -0.55 -157.07
N THR A 252 17.21 -1.17 -156.17
CA THR A 252 18.44 -0.58 -155.57
C THR A 252 19.64 -0.56 -156.50
N ALA A 253 19.68 -1.38 -157.56
CA ALA A 253 20.65 -1.22 -158.64
C ALA A 253 20.50 0.15 -159.35
N HIS A 254 19.29 0.72 -159.35
CA HIS A 254 18.98 1.99 -160.01
C HIS A 254 19.30 3.22 -159.13
N LEU A 255 19.20 3.09 -157.81
CA LEU A 255 19.37 4.18 -156.84
C LEU A 255 20.81 4.41 -156.37
N ASN A 256 21.71 3.42 -156.52
CA ASN A 256 23.13 3.53 -156.16
C ASN A 256 23.93 4.57 -156.97
N TYR A 257 23.36 5.15 -158.02
CA TYR A 257 23.95 6.26 -158.78
C TYR A 257 23.73 7.64 -158.13
N LEU A 258 22.75 7.75 -157.20
CA LEU A 258 22.31 9.04 -156.64
C LEU A 258 22.93 9.36 -155.26
N GLN A 259 23.55 8.36 -154.62
CA GLN A 259 23.97 8.33 -153.21
C GLN A 259 25.32 9.03 -152.87
N ASN A 260 25.88 9.85 -153.76
CA ASN A 260 27.10 10.61 -153.45
C ASN A 260 26.83 11.97 -152.75
N THR A 261 25.56 12.25 -152.38
CA THR A 261 25.14 13.51 -151.71
C THR A 261 24.82 13.34 -150.22
N ASP A 262 24.85 12.11 -149.68
CA ASP A 262 24.36 11.79 -148.31
C ASP A 262 25.37 12.01 -147.15
N GLN A 263 26.64 12.27 -147.44
CA GLN A 263 27.68 12.36 -146.40
C GLN A 263 27.46 13.51 -145.40
N ARG A 264 26.92 14.66 -145.84
CA ARG A 264 26.70 15.85 -144.98
C ARG A 264 25.47 15.74 -144.07
N THR A 265 24.54 14.86 -144.38
CA THR A 265 23.32 14.65 -143.58
C THR A 265 23.59 13.73 -142.38
N GLN A 266 24.61 12.86 -142.46
CA GLN A 266 25.02 11.98 -141.35
C GLN A 266 25.68 12.75 -140.20
N ASP A 267 26.51 13.75 -140.50
CA ASP A 267 27.23 14.52 -139.47
C ASP A 267 26.29 15.36 -138.59
N PHE A 268 25.23 15.94 -139.16
CA PHE A 268 24.20 16.67 -138.40
C PHE A 268 23.34 15.76 -137.52
N LYS A 269 23.03 14.54 -137.99
CA LYS A 269 22.29 13.54 -137.22
C LYS A 269 23.09 13.03 -136.00
N TYR A 270 24.40 12.86 -136.15
CA TYR A 270 25.28 12.45 -135.05
C TYR A 270 25.36 13.49 -133.93
N LEU A 271 25.53 14.77 -134.28
CA LEU A 271 25.56 15.87 -133.30
C LEU A 271 24.20 16.08 -132.61
N THR A 272 23.08 15.95 -133.32
CA THR A 272 21.73 16.05 -132.74
C THR A 272 21.41 14.90 -131.79
N ALA A 273 21.84 13.67 -132.12
CA ALA A 273 21.67 12.51 -131.24
C ALA A 273 22.44 12.66 -129.93
N LYS A 274 23.68 13.20 -130.00
CA LYS A 274 24.52 13.44 -128.83
C LYS A 274 23.95 14.53 -127.92
N ASP A 275 23.35 15.58 -128.47
CA ASP A 275 22.69 16.64 -127.68
C ASP A 275 21.42 16.15 -126.98
N GLN A 276 20.63 15.27 -127.63
CA GLN A 276 19.49 14.61 -127.01
C GLN A 276 19.91 13.64 -125.90
N GLU A 277 21.01 12.91 -126.06
CA GLU A 277 21.55 12.02 -125.04
C GLU A 277 22.02 12.81 -123.80
N LEU A 278 22.79 13.88 -124.01
CA LEU A 278 23.23 14.77 -122.93
C LEU A 278 22.05 15.45 -122.22
N SER A 279 21.00 15.83 -122.96
CA SER A 279 19.77 16.41 -122.38
C SER A 279 19.03 15.41 -121.48
N LYS A 280 18.92 14.14 -121.89
CA LYS A 280 18.35 13.07 -121.05
C LYS A 280 19.19 12.81 -119.80
N ASP A 281 20.52 12.82 -119.93
CA ASP A 281 21.43 12.65 -118.80
C ASP A 281 21.33 13.79 -117.78
N ILE A 282 21.19 15.03 -118.26
CA ILE A 282 20.93 16.19 -117.40
C ILE A 282 19.59 16.04 -116.67
N GLU A 283 18.54 15.60 -117.36
CA GLU A 283 17.22 15.37 -116.76
C GLU A 283 17.27 14.26 -115.68
N ILE A 284 17.97 13.15 -115.93
CA ILE A 284 18.18 12.08 -114.95
C ILE A 284 18.93 12.62 -113.71
N LYS A 285 19.95 13.45 -113.92
CA LYS A 285 20.71 14.07 -112.82
C LYS A 285 19.87 15.07 -112.02
N ILE A 286 19.01 15.86 -112.66
CA ILE A 286 18.07 16.78 -111.99
C ILE A 286 17.10 15.98 -111.11
N ARG A 287 16.45 14.94 -111.65
CA ARG A 287 15.55 14.07 -110.86
C ARG A 287 16.26 13.36 -109.71
N LYS A 288 17.56 13.05 -109.86
CA LYS A 288 18.38 12.49 -108.77
C LYS A 288 18.66 13.54 -107.68
N ILE A 289 18.94 14.78 -108.07
CA ILE A 289 19.12 15.90 -107.13
C ILE A 289 17.82 16.16 -106.35
N GLU A 290 16.68 16.22 -107.03
CA GLU A 290 15.37 16.43 -106.39
C GLU A 290 15.04 15.32 -105.38
N ARG A 291 15.27 14.04 -105.72
CA ARG A 291 15.10 12.92 -104.78
C ARG A 291 16.02 13.04 -103.57
N LEU A 292 17.29 13.41 -103.77
CA LEU A 292 18.24 13.61 -102.68
C LEU A 292 17.85 14.81 -101.80
N GLN A 293 17.33 15.89 -102.38
CA GLN A 293 16.82 17.05 -101.64
C GLN A 293 15.56 16.71 -100.84
N ALA A 294 14.62 15.94 -101.40
CA ALA A 294 13.45 15.43 -100.70
C ALA A 294 13.84 14.52 -99.51
N ASN A 295 14.80 13.62 -99.72
CA ASN A 295 15.32 12.78 -98.63
C ASN A 295 16.01 13.61 -97.54
N LEU A 296 16.80 14.60 -97.91
CA LEU A 296 17.49 15.48 -96.98
C LEU A 296 16.51 16.32 -96.16
N THR A 297 15.44 16.85 -96.78
CA THR A 297 14.37 17.58 -96.06
C THR A 297 13.56 16.67 -95.14
N HIS A 298 13.25 15.43 -95.56
CA HIS A 298 12.61 14.43 -94.70
C HIS A 298 13.46 14.15 -93.44
N TRP A 299 14.75 13.85 -93.60
CA TRP A 299 15.64 13.58 -92.47
C TRP A 299 15.87 14.79 -91.58
N ARG A 300 15.97 16.01 -92.14
CA ARG A 300 16.02 17.24 -91.34
C ARG A 300 14.77 17.41 -90.48
N THR A 301 13.60 17.15 -91.04
CA THR A 301 12.32 17.24 -90.31
C THR A 301 12.25 16.19 -89.20
N LYS A 302 12.67 14.96 -89.50
CA LYS A 302 12.69 13.86 -88.52
C LYS A 302 13.68 14.10 -87.37
N ILE A 303 14.85 14.66 -87.66
CA ILE A 303 15.82 15.09 -86.63
C ILE A 303 15.23 16.20 -85.76
N ALA A 304 14.63 17.23 -86.37
CA ALA A 304 14.00 18.32 -85.63
C ALA A 304 12.84 17.84 -84.73
N GLN A 305 12.02 16.91 -85.22
CA GLN A 305 10.96 16.29 -84.43
C GLN A 305 11.53 15.49 -83.25
N ASN A 306 12.53 14.64 -83.48
CA ASN A 306 13.16 13.85 -82.43
C ASN A 306 13.79 14.74 -81.34
N VAL A 307 14.46 15.83 -81.73
CA VAL A 307 15.00 16.81 -80.78
C VAL A 307 13.88 17.41 -79.93
N ARG A 308 12.75 17.83 -80.53
CA ARG A 308 11.61 18.37 -79.77
C ARG A 308 11.06 17.35 -78.77
N GLU A 309 10.75 16.14 -79.23
CA GLU A 309 10.21 15.07 -78.38
C GLU A 309 11.17 14.70 -77.24
N CYS A 310 12.49 14.67 -77.50
CA CYS A 310 13.49 14.42 -76.47
C CYS A 310 13.56 15.58 -75.45
N THR A 311 13.52 16.82 -75.92
CA THR A 311 13.54 17.99 -75.03
C THR A 311 12.29 18.09 -74.17
N GLU A 312 11.11 17.80 -74.72
CA GLU A 312 9.85 17.79 -73.98
C GLU A 312 9.82 16.66 -72.94
N ARG A 313 10.24 15.45 -73.33
CA ARG A 313 10.34 14.32 -72.40
C ARG A 313 11.33 14.59 -71.27
N ASN A 314 12.51 15.14 -71.59
CA ASN A 314 13.50 15.49 -70.57
C ASN A 314 12.98 16.58 -69.61
N LYS A 315 12.29 17.59 -70.15
CA LYS A 315 11.71 18.65 -69.33
C LYS A 315 10.63 18.12 -68.38
N ALA A 316 9.74 17.24 -68.85
CA ALA A 316 8.74 16.60 -68.00
C ALA A 316 9.39 15.78 -66.86
N LEU A 317 10.44 15.00 -67.18
CA LEU A 317 11.19 14.24 -66.17
C LEU A 317 11.91 15.14 -65.16
N GLU A 318 12.45 16.28 -65.59
CA GLU A 318 13.06 17.27 -64.68
C GLU A 318 12.03 17.90 -63.75
N GLU A 319 10.83 18.22 -64.24
CA GLU A 319 9.72 18.74 -63.44
C GLU A 319 9.24 17.72 -62.41
N GLU A 320 9.04 16.45 -62.80
CA GLU A 320 8.68 15.36 -61.88
C GLU A 320 9.77 15.14 -60.81
N LYS A 321 11.04 15.12 -61.22
CA LYS A 321 12.17 15.01 -60.29
C LYS A 321 12.19 16.17 -59.29
N ALA A 322 11.94 17.40 -59.74
CA ALA A 322 11.90 18.58 -58.88
C ALA A 322 10.71 18.51 -57.89
N GLN A 323 9.54 18.05 -58.33
CA GLN A 323 8.38 17.86 -57.47
C GLN A 323 8.66 16.81 -56.38
N ILE A 324 9.22 15.65 -56.76
CA ILE A 324 9.60 14.59 -55.81
C ILE A 324 10.65 15.11 -54.82
N ALA A 325 11.64 15.86 -55.28
CA ALA A 325 12.65 16.46 -54.42
C ALA A 325 12.03 17.45 -53.41
N SER A 326 11.06 18.26 -53.84
CA SER A 326 10.32 19.16 -52.95
C SER A 326 9.50 18.39 -51.91
N HIS A 327 8.77 17.35 -52.33
CA HIS A 327 8.03 16.49 -51.41
C HIS A 327 8.95 15.81 -50.39
N PHE A 328 10.12 15.34 -50.81
CA PHE A 328 11.13 14.77 -49.92
C PHE A 328 11.65 15.80 -48.91
N GLN A 329 11.94 17.04 -49.33
CA GLN A 329 12.38 18.10 -48.42
C GLN A 329 11.29 18.45 -47.39
N GLN A 330 10.03 18.56 -47.82
CA GLN A 330 8.90 18.80 -46.92
C GLN A 330 8.71 17.66 -45.92
N LEU A 331 8.78 16.42 -46.38
CA LEU A 331 8.67 15.25 -45.50
C LEU A 331 9.82 15.20 -44.50
N LYS A 332 11.05 15.50 -44.94
CA LYS A 332 12.22 15.56 -44.05
C LYS A 332 12.10 16.67 -43.02
N ALA A 333 11.54 17.82 -43.40
CA ALA A 333 11.26 18.91 -42.47
C ALA A 333 10.20 18.50 -41.42
N LYS A 334 9.10 17.87 -41.84
CA LYS A 334 8.07 17.32 -40.93
C LYS A 334 8.66 16.26 -39.98
N MET A 335 9.48 15.34 -40.50
CA MET A 335 10.14 14.32 -39.69
C MET A 335 11.07 14.94 -38.64
N ASN A 336 11.87 15.94 -39.02
CA ASN A 336 12.75 16.64 -38.08
C ASN A 336 11.96 17.40 -37.02
N HIS A 337 10.87 18.08 -37.42
CA HIS A 337 10.00 18.77 -36.47
C HIS A 337 9.39 17.83 -35.43
N MET A 338 8.86 16.68 -35.87
CA MET A 338 8.36 15.64 -34.97
C MET A 338 9.44 15.12 -34.03
N ARG A 339 10.66 14.86 -34.54
CA ARG A 339 11.80 14.43 -33.71
C ARG A 339 12.18 15.47 -32.66
N ASP A 340 12.21 16.74 -33.03
CA ASP A 340 12.53 17.83 -32.11
C ASP A 340 11.44 18.01 -31.05
N GLU A 341 10.16 17.89 -31.43
CA GLU A 341 9.04 17.97 -30.51
C GLU A 341 9.04 16.79 -29.53
N HIS A 342 9.22 15.56 -30.01
CA HIS A 342 9.36 14.39 -29.15
C HIS A 342 10.57 14.50 -28.22
N ARG A 343 11.70 15.03 -28.71
CA ARG A 343 12.88 15.28 -27.88
C ARG A 343 12.59 16.30 -26.78
N LYS A 344 11.90 17.40 -27.09
CA LYS A 344 11.47 18.41 -26.11
C LYS A 344 10.55 17.82 -25.06
N ARG A 345 9.48 17.12 -25.47
CA ARG A 345 8.54 16.45 -24.56
C ARG A 345 9.25 15.45 -23.64
N LEU A 346 10.20 14.67 -24.18
CA LEU A 346 10.99 13.73 -23.38
C LEU A 346 11.89 14.46 -22.36
N THR A 347 12.52 15.57 -22.75
CA THR A 347 13.34 16.37 -21.82
C THR A 347 12.50 17.01 -20.71
N GLU A 348 11.33 17.55 -21.04
CA GLU A 348 10.39 18.12 -20.07
C GLU A 348 9.89 17.07 -19.10
N LEU A 349 9.43 15.92 -19.62
CA LEU A 349 8.99 14.80 -18.78
C LEU A 349 10.12 14.31 -17.86
N SER A 350 11.34 14.19 -18.37
CA SER A 350 12.50 13.78 -17.57
C SER A 350 12.82 14.81 -16.47
N HIS A 351 12.69 16.10 -16.75
CA HIS A 351 12.89 17.15 -15.77
C HIS A 351 11.79 17.14 -14.70
N HIS A 352 10.52 17.04 -15.10
CA HIS A 352 9.40 16.94 -14.17
C HIS A 352 9.50 15.69 -13.29
N ALA A 353 9.81 14.53 -13.87
CA ALA A 353 10.00 13.28 -13.12
C ALA A 353 11.15 13.37 -12.11
N ARG A 354 12.27 14.03 -12.46
CA ARG A 354 13.36 14.27 -11.51
C ARG A 354 12.95 15.23 -10.40
N ALA A 355 12.25 16.31 -10.74
CA ALA A 355 11.80 17.30 -9.76
C ALA A 355 10.80 16.69 -8.77
N THR A 356 9.84 15.88 -9.24
CA THR A 356 8.91 15.17 -8.35
C THR A 356 9.62 14.13 -7.51
N LYS A 357 10.57 13.39 -8.08
CA LYS A 357 11.40 12.44 -7.32
C LYS A 357 12.17 13.13 -6.20
N LEU A 358 12.80 14.29 -6.48
CA LEU A 358 13.52 15.08 -5.47
C LEU A 358 12.59 15.53 -4.34
N LYS A 359 11.40 16.06 -4.66
CA LYS A 359 10.41 16.43 -3.65
C LYS A 359 9.97 15.24 -2.80
N LEU A 360 9.68 14.10 -3.41
CA LEU A 360 9.30 12.89 -2.68
C LEU A 360 10.44 12.38 -1.78
N THR A 361 11.70 12.49 -2.21
CA THR A 361 12.84 12.14 -1.34
C THR A 361 12.99 13.11 -0.17
N GLU A 362 12.74 14.41 -0.37
CA GLU A 362 12.74 15.39 0.73
C GLU A 362 11.63 15.10 1.76
N GLU A 363 10.42 14.81 1.30
CA GLU A 363 9.30 14.42 2.19
C GLU A 363 9.58 13.09 2.90
N GLN A 364 10.20 12.12 2.21
CA GLN A 364 10.62 10.86 2.84
C GLN A 364 11.66 11.10 3.94
N GLU A 365 12.68 11.93 3.69
CA GLU A 365 13.69 12.26 4.69
C GLU A 365 13.09 12.96 5.91
N LEU A 366 12.08 13.82 5.71
CA LEU A 366 11.34 14.48 6.77
C LEU A 366 10.51 13.47 7.58
N ALA A 367 9.77 12.58 6.92
CA ALA A 367 9.01 11.51 7.58
C ALA A 367 9.92 10.57 8.39
N GLU A 368 11.06 10.16 7.82
CA GLU A 368 12.06 9.36 8.53
C GLU A 368 12.61 10.09 9.77
N ARG A 369 12.84 11.41 9.67
CA ARG A 369 13.29 12.21 10.80
C ARG A 369 12.24 12.26 11.91
N ILE A 370 10.96 12.45 11.56
CA ILE A 370 9.85 12.42 12.52
C ILE A 370 9.77 11.07 13.22
N LEU A 371 9.83 9.95 12.48
CA LEU A 371 9.82 8.61 13.05
C LEU A 371 11.01 8.35 13.97
N LYS A 372 12.23 8.73 13.55
CA LYS A 372 13.45 8.60 14.38
C LYS A 372 13.34 9.41 15.67
N LEU A 373 12.81 10.64 15.61
CA LEU A 373 12.57 11.45 16.80
C LEU A 373 11.48 10.86 17.70
N GLY A 374 10.40 10.33 17.12
CA GLY A 374 9.34 9.63 17.85
C GLY A 374 9.86 8.39 18.59
N GLU A 375 10.68 7.57 17.93
CA GLU A 375 11.31 6.40 18.54
C GLU A 375 12.29 6.78 19.67
N LEU A 376 13.09 7.84 19.46
CA LEU A 376 14.02 8.33 20.47
C LEU A 376 13.26 8.88 21.71
N ALA A 377 12.18 9.63 21.49
CA ALA A 377 11.32 10.11 22.56
C ALA A 377 10.64 8.96 23.33
N ARG A 378 10.18 7.92 22.62
CA ARG A 378 9.52 6.75 23.23
C ARG A 378 10.41 5.99 24.22
N LYS A 379 11.75 6.03 24.06
CA LYS A 379 12.71 5.44 25.02
C LYS A 379 12.66 6.11 26.40
N LEU A 380 12.20 7.35 26.49
CA LEU A 380 12.06 8.11 27.74
C LEU A 380 10.66 8.02 28.35
N GLU A 381 9.69 7.43 27.63
CA GLU A 381 8.34 7.18 28.13
C GLU A 381 8.35 6.00 29.12
N THR A 382 7.49 6.07 30.14
CA THR A 382 7.31 4.98 31.10
C THR A 382 6.61 3.78 30.46
N GLU A 383 6.74 2.57 31.02
CA GLU A 383 6.04 1.37 30.51
C GLU A 383 4.52 1.59 30.40
N ARG A 384 3.95 2.36 31.33
CA ARG A 384 2.52 2.70 31.32
C ARG A 384 2.15 3.58 30.12
N GLU A 385 2.97 4.57 29.79
CA GLU A 385 2.78 5.46 28.63
C GLU A 385 3.07 4.74 27.31
N GLN A 386 4.01 3.79 27.29
CA GLN A 386 4.29 3.00 26.09
C GLN A 386 3.15 2.05 25.72
N VAL A 387 2.43 1.52 26.72
CA VAL A 387 1.29 0.61 26.57
C VAL A 387 -0.03 1.37 26.38
N LEU A 388 -0.21 2.50 27.07
CA LEU A 388 -1.38 3.38 26.96
C LEU A 388 -0.92 4.84 26.71
N PRO A 389 -0.56 5.19 25.45
CA PRO A 389 -0.02 6.51 25.12
C PRO A 389 -1.06 7.63 25.16
N PHE A 390 -2.35 7.28 25.09
CA PHE A 390 -3.45 8.23 24.99
C PHE A 390 -4.22 8.29 26.30
N TYR A 391 -4.09 9.43 26.99
CA TYR A 391 -4.75 9.67 28.26
C TYR A 391 -6.11 10.33 28.07
N HIS A 392 -7.09 9.72 28.71
CA HIS A 392 -8.48 10.14 28.75
C HIS A 392 -8.58 11.27 29.76
N SER A 393 -8.91 12.48 29.29
CA SER A 393 -8.81 13.70 30.09
C SER A 393 -10.02 13.90 31.03
N SER A 394 -11.03 13.03 30.94
CA SER A 394 -12.24 13.06 31.76
C SER A 394 -12.61 11.66 32.29
N ILE A 395 -13.35 11.62 33.41
CA ILE A 395 -13.86 10.38 34.03
C ILE A 395 -14.87 9.67 33.11
N GLU A 396 -15.51 10.40 32.20
CA GLU A 396 -16.40 9.87 31.16
C GLU A 396 -15.61 9.17 30.04
N ASP A 397 -14.43 9.71 29.71
CA ASP A 397 -13.50 9.09 28.75
C ASP A 397 -12.80 7.83 29.31
N GLU A 398 -12.71 7.67 30.64
CA GLU A 398 -12.15 6.47 31.28
C GLU A 398 -13.06 5.24 31.11
N ALA A 399 -14.39 5.46 31.09
CA ALA A 399 -15.38 4.42 30.86
C ALA A 399 -15.38 3.96 29.40
N THR A 400 -15.36 4.89 28.45
CA THR A 400 -15.27 4.59 27.02
C THR A 400 -13.92 3.98 26.64
N ALA A 401 -12.83 4.34 27.32
CA ALA A 401 -11.53 3.70 27.17
C ALA A 401 -11.47 2.30 27.76
N SER A 402 -12.16 2.06 28.89
CA SER A 402 -12.25 0.71 29.45
C SER A 402 -13.02 -0.22 28.52
N ASP A 403 -14.03 0.31 27.82
CA ASP A 403 -14.73 -0.41 26.75
C ASP A 403 -13.82 -0.59 25.51
N ALA A 404 -13.07 0.42 25.07
CA ALA A 404 -12.15 0.31 23.93
C ALA A 404 -10.96 -0.64 24.20
N VAL A 405 -10.42 -0.68 25.43
CA VAL A 405 -9.37 -1.63 25.84
C VAL A 405 -9.92 -3.05 25.98
N ASN A 406 -11.20 -3.20 26.34
CA ASN A 406 -11.89 -4.48 26.32
C ASN A 406 -12.17 -4.96 24.88
N SER A 407 -12.47 -4.05 23.95
CA SER A 407 -12.56 -4.33 22.51
C SER A 407 -11.20 -4.69 21.90
N LEU A 408 -10.12 -3.97 22.21
CA LEU A 408 -8.75 -4.28 21.74
C LEU A 408 -8.17 -5.59 22.32
N LYS A 409 -8.63 -6.01 23.51
CA LYS A 409 -8.33 -7.34 24.05
C LYS A 409 -9.06 -8.46 23.30
N HIS A 410 -10.20 -8.16 22.66
CA HIS A 410 -10.92 -9.08 21.80
C HIS A 410 -10.30 -9.19 20.39
N GLU A 411 -9.63 -8.16 19.89
CA GLU A 411 -9.03 -8.14 18.54
C GLU A 411 -7.71 -8.95 18.39
N HIS A 412 -7.12 -9.48 19.46
CA HIS A 412 -5.93 -10.36 19.36
C HIS A 412 -6.25 -11.82 18.97
N GLN A 413 -7.52 -12.15 18.67
CA GLN A 413 -7.93 -13.46 18.17
C GLN A 413 -8.85 -13.37 16.94
N ALA A 414 -8.46 -12.63 15.88
CA ALA A 414 -9.06 -12.83 14.56
C ALA A 414 -8.10 -12.42 13.41
N PRO A 415 -8.06 -13.17 12.28
CA PRO A 415 -7.38 -12.76 11.05
C PRO A 415 -8.22 -11.70 10.30
N PRO A 416 -7.60 -10.85 9.45
CA PRO A 416 -8.25 -9.66 8.91
C PRO A 416 -9.20 -10.02 7.76
N ALA A 417 -10.47 -9.65 7.87
CA ALA A 417 -11.46 -9.81 6.80
C ALA A 417 -12.25 -8.50 6.52
N GLY A 418 -12.09 -8.03 5.29
CA GLY A 418 -13.13 -7.56 4.36
C GLY A 418 -14.13 -6.47 4.76
N LEU A 419 -13.83 -5.22 4.38
CA LEU A 419 -14.81 -4.17 4.04
C LEU A 419 -14.36 -3.47 2.72
N PRO A 420 -15.25 -2.77 1.99
CA PRO A 420 -15.78 -3.22 0.71
C PRO A 420 -15.15 -2.56 -0.52
N SER A 421 -15.25 -3.30 -1.62
CA SER A 421 -14.85 -2.97 -2.99
C SER A 421 -15.53 -1.70 -3.52
N ASP A 422 -14.73 -0.71 -3.92
CA ASP A 422 -14.89 -0.10 -5.23
C ASP A 422 -13.54 0.39 -5.78
N GLY A 423 -13.19 -0.05 -6.99
CA GLY A 423 -11.99 0.37 -7.71
C GLY A 423 -10.88 -0.68 -7.75
N VAL A 424 -10.67 -1.26 -8.92
CA VAL A 424 -9.60 -2.22 -9.27
C VAL A 424 -8.23 -1.67 -8.86
N ALA A 425 -7.73 -2.09 -7.70
CA ALA A 425 -6.35 -1.94 -7.25
C ALA A 425 -6.04 -3.10 -6.31
N ASP A 426 -4.86 -3.69 -6.46
CA ASP A 426 -4.34 -4.82 -5.67
C ASP A 426 -4.63 -4.58 -4.16
N PRO A 427 -5.10 -5.56 -3.35
CA PRO A 427 -5.45 -5.33 -1.93
C PRO A 427 -4.28 -4.76 -1.10
N VAL A 428 -3.05 -5.03 -1.54
CA VAL A 428 -1.81 -4.48 -0.98
C VAL A 428 -1.61 -3.01 -1.39
N GLU A 429 -2.07 -2.60 -2.57
CA GLU A 429 -2.08 -1.21 -3.02
C GLU A 429 -3.22 -0.41 -2.39
N GLN A 430 -4.42 -0.98 -2.21
CA GLN A 430 -5.52 -0.32 -1.49
C GLN A 430 -5.21 -0.09 -0.01
N ALA A 431 -4.57 -1.03 0.68
CA ALA A 431 -4.10 -0.83 2.05
C ALA A 431 -3.01 0.26 2.15
N LYS A 432 -2.13 0.35 1.13
CA LYS A 432 -1.13 1.42 1.02
C LYS A 432 -1.77 2.78 0.69
N LEU A 433 -2.83 2.80 -0.12
CA LEU A 433 -3.58 4.01 -0.49
C LEU A 433 -4.46 4.52 0.66
N SER A 434 -5.02 3.63 1.48
CA SER A 434 -5.72 3.98 2.73
C SER A 434 -4.75 4.56 3.76
N LEU A 435 -3.50 4.07 3.83
CA LEU A 435 -2.40 4.69 4.59
C LEU A 435 -1.95 6.06 4.05
N LEU A 436 -2.34 6.41 2.82
CA LEU A 436 -2.03 7.67 2.14
C LEU A 436 -3.20 8.66 2.18
N GLN A 437 -4.18 8.46 3.06
CA GLN A 437 -5.15 9.52 3.32
C GLN A 437 -4.43 10.70 3.98
N PRO A 438 -4.56 11.92 3.41
CA PRO A 438 -4.06 13.14 4.08
C PRO A 438 -4.81 13.41 5.39
N HIS A 439 -5.98 12.74 5.53
CA HIS A 439 -7.03 12.59 6.55
C HIS A 439 -6.70 11.62 7.70
N GLY A 440 -6.52 12.01 8.96
CA GLY A 440 -6.74 11.03 10.05
C GLY A 440 -8.23 10.65 10.07
N GLU A 441 -8.62 9.40 10.27
CA GLU A 441 -10.04 9.03 10.44
C GLU A 441 -10.34 8.72 11.92
N LEU A 442 -11.39 9.33 12.48
CA LEU A 442 -11.90 9.04 13.81
C LEU A 442 -13.37 8.65 13.65
N ASN A 443 -13.74 7.43 14.04
CA ASN A 443 -15.10 6.89 13.88
C ASN A 443 -15.62 6.95 12.43
N SER A 444 -14.75 6.65 11.45
CA SER A 444 -15.06 6.68 10.01
C SER A 444 -15.40 8.07 9.44
N GLU A 445 -15.11 9.16 10.16
CA GLU A 445 -15.15 10.52 9.63
C GLU A 445 -13.74 11.11 9.51
N PRO A 446 -13.48 11.93 8.47
CA PRO A 446 -12.20 12.62 8.32
C PRO A 446 -12.02 13.64 9.44
N VAL A 447 -10.94 13.48 10.20
CA VAL A 447 -10.54 14.39 11.28
C VAL A 447 -10.14 15.73 10.67
N PRO A 448 -10.68 16.86 11.15
CA PRO A 448 -10.29 18.17 10.66
C PRO A 448 -8.82 18.46 10.99
N GLU A 449 -8.13 19.23 10.14
CA GLU A 449 -6.70 19.54 10.28
C GLU A 449 -6.32 20.11 11.65
N TRP A 450 -7.24 20.82 12.31
CA TRP A 450 -7.05 21.41 13.64
C TRP A 450 -7.00 20.38 14.77
N GLU A 451 -7.55 19.18 14.58
CA GLU A 451 -7.69 18.14 15.61
C GLU A 451 -6.67 17.00 15.46
N TYR A 452 -5.84 17.00 14.40
CA TYR A 452 -4.83 15.96 14.13
C TYR A 452 -3.87 15.68 15.27
N LEU A 453 -3.51 16.71 16.02
CA LEU A 453 -2.50 16.61 17.06
C LEU A 453 -3.10 16.54 18.46
N ASP A 454 -4.43 16.43 18.61
CA ASP A 454 -5.08 16.47 19.92
C ASP A 454 -4.59 15.36 20.85
N LEU A 455 -4.44 14.14 20.32
CA LEU A 455 -3.88 13.01 21.07
C LEU A 455 -2.40 13.22 21.42
N PHE A 456 -1.63 13.83 20.53
CA PHE A 456 -0.24 14.20 20.79
C PHE A 456 -0.16 15.24 21.92
N TRP A 457 -1.01 16.26 21.90
CA TRP A 457 -1.07 17.30 22.93
C TRP A 457 -1.53 16.75 24.28
N LYS A 458 -2.49 15.81 24.31
CA LYS A 458 -2.86 15.10 25.55
C LYS A 458 -1.66 14.37 26.16
N ARG A 459 -0.88 13.64 25.34
CA ARG A 459 0.33 12.95 25.80
C ARG A 459 1.41 13.93 26.26
N TYR A 460 1.65 15.01 25.53
CA TYR A 460 2.59 16.06 25.90
C TYR A 460 2.22 16.73 27.24
N ASN A 461 0.94 17.09 27.41
CA ASN A 461 0.44 17.72 28.62
C ASN A 461 0.57 16.79 29.84
N LYS A 462 0.37 15.48 29.66
CA LYS A 462 0.58 14.50 30.73
C LYS A 462 2.04 14.46 31.19
N ALA A 463 2.98 14.34 30.26
CA ALA A 463 4.40 14.40 30.57
C ALA A 463 4.76 15.73 31.26
N LEU A 464 4.18 16.85 30.82
CA LEU A 464 4.37 18.15 31.45
C LEU A 464 3.85 18.18 32.90
N LEU A 465 2.67 17.64 33.17
CA LEU A 465 2.12 17.55 34.53
C LEU A 465 2.99 16.67 35.44
N ASP A 466 3.49 15.55 34.92
CA ASP A 466 4.35 14.64 35.69
C ASP A 466 5.71 15.27 35.99
N THR A 467 6.31 15.99 35.03
CA THR A 467 7.54 16.75 35.28
C THR A 467 7.34 17.85 36.34
N MET A 468 6.21 18.57 36.32
CA MET A 468 5.88 19.55 37.35
C MET A 468 5.69 18.90 38.74
N ALA A 469 5.04 17.73 38.79
CA ALA A 469 4.87 16.99 40.04
C ALA A 469 6.22 16.52 40.63
N VAL A 470 7.10 15.97 39.80
CA VAL A 470 8.46 15.55 40.18
C VAL A 470 9.28 16.74 40.68
N GLN A 471 9.21 17.88 39.97
CA GLN A 471 9.92 19.09 40.38
C GLN A 471 9.46 19.59 41.75
N LYS A 472 8.15 19.59 42.01
CA LYS A 472 7.59 19.98 43.31
C LYS A 472 8.01 19.04 44.44
N GLU A 473 8.04 17.73 44.19
CA GLU A 473 8.49 16.75 45.18
C GLU A 473 10.00 16.86 45.45
N LYS A 474 10.80 17.12 44.41
CA LYS A 474 12.23 17.43 44.56
C LYS A 474 12.43 18.65 45.45
N GLU A 475 11.71 19.75 45.20
CA GLU A 475 11.79 20.97 46.02
C GLU A 475 11.36 20.74 47.47
N ARG A 476 10.39 19.85 47.71
CA ARG A 476 9.99 19.42 49.04
C ARG A 476 11.12 18.64 49.73
N ILE A 477 11.67 17.62 49.07
CA ILE A 477 12.77 16.80 49.61
C ILE A 477 14.02 17.64 49.86
N GLU A 478 14.34 18.60 48.98
CA GLU A 478 15.46 19.52 49.19
C GLU A 478 15.25 20.46 50.40
N ARG A 479 14.01 20.84 50.71
CA ARG A 479 13.69 21.57 51.94
C ARG A 479 13.85 20.67 53.17
N GLU A 480 13.25 19.48 53.15
CA GLU A 480 13.38 18.51 54.25
C GLU A 480 14.84 18.13 54.50
N ASN A 481 15.64 17.92 53.46
CA ASN A 481 17.07 17.62 53.59
C ASN A 481 17.84 18.81 54.17
N ARG A 482 17.53 20.06 53.76
CA ARG A 482 18.11 21.25 54.39
C ARG A 482 17.75 21.36 55.87
N GLU A 483 16.51 21.07 56.24
CA GLU A 483 16.05 21.05 57.63
C GLU A 483 16.77 19.95 58.44
N LEU A 484 16.87 18.73 57.90
CA LEU A 484 17.60 17.63 58.53
C LEU A 484 19.09 17.92 58.68
N GLN A 485 19.73 18.52 57.68
CA GLN A 485 21.12 18.97 57.77
C GLN A 485 21.28 20.05 58.84
N ALA A 486 20.32 20.97 58.98
CA ALA A 486 20.34 21.98 60.03
C ALA A 486 20.18 21.36 61.43
N VAL A 487 19.27 20.40 61.61
CA VAL A 487 19.07 19.65 62.86
C VAL A 487 20.30 18.81 63.21
N LEU A 488 20.89 18.12 62.22
CA LEU A 488 22.10 17.34 62.43
C LEU A 488 23.28 18.23 62.81
N LYS A 489 23.43 19.38 62.14
CA LYS A 489 24.42 20.39 62.48
C LYS A 489 24.22 20.87 63.93
N GLN A 490 23.00 21.21 64.32
CA GLN A 490 22.66 21.60 65.68
C GLN A 490 22.98 20.49 66.71
N TYR A 491 22.73 19.22 66.38
CA TYR A 491 23.05 18.08 67.24
C TYR A 491 24.56 17.88 67.41
N LEU A 492 25.33 17.95 66.31
CA LEU A 492 26.79 17.87 66.34
C LEU A 492 27.42 19.05 67.08
N ASP A 493 26.87 20.25 66.89
CA ASP A 493 27.22 21.45 67.65
C ASP A 493 26.85 21.30 69.14
N GLY A 494 25.82 20.53 69.48
CA GLY A 494 25.46 20.22 70.87
C GLY A 494 26.39 19.22 71.57
N ILE A 495 27.13 18.39 70.81
CA ILE A 495 28.03 17.35 71.34
C ILE A 495 29.50 17.77 71.28
N SER A 496 29.87 18.54 70.26
CA SER A 496 31.23 19.03 70.06
C SER A 496 31.40 20.44 70.62
N VAL A 497 32.60 20.77 71.10
CA VAL A 497 32.92 22.11 71.61
C VAL A 497 33.69 22.87 70.53
N ASN A 498 32.96 23.56 69.65
CA ASN A 498 33.52 24.38 68.58
C ASN A 498 33.32 25.89 68.84
N GLU A 499 34.13 26.74 68.21
CA GLU A 499 34.09 28.22 68.37
C GLU A 499 32.71 28.84 68.05
N HIS A 500 32.01 28.30 67.05
CA HIS A 500 30.65 28.71 66.70
C HIS A 500 29.60 28.33 67.77
N VAL A 501 29.84 27.25 68.52
CA VAL A 501 28.95 26.80 69.62
C VAL A 501 29.15 27.69 70.84
N MET A 502 30.38 28.13 71.09
CA MET A 502 30.73 29.00 72.22
C MET A 502 30.31 30.47 72.02
N SER A 503 30.11 30.89 70.76
CA SER A 503 29.64 32.24 70.39
C SER A 503 28.12 32.36 70.24
N SER A 504 27.40 31.23 70.20
CA SER A 504 25.93 31.16 70.16
C SER A 504 25.36 30.71 71.50
N VAL A 505 24.04 30.86 71.71
CA VAL A 505 23.39 30.50 72.97
C VAL A 505 23.48 28.98 73.18
N ASN A 506 24.25 28.55 74.17
CA ASN A 506 24.60 27.15 74.39
C ASN A 506 24.47 26.74 75.87
N PRO A 507 24.21 25.46 76.17
CA PRO A 507 24.07 24.97 77.55
C PRO A 507 25.40 24.82 78.30
N LEU A 508 26.54 24.94 77.61
CA LEU A 508 27.88 24.76 78.18
C LEU A 508 28.40 26.00 78.93
N LEU A 509 27.90 27.20 78.62
CA LEU A 509 28.30 28.45 79.26
C LEU A 509 27.06 29.32 79.54
N VAL A 510 26.45 29.13 80.71
CA VAL A 510 25.23 29.85 81.11
C VAL A 510 25.59 31.16 81.78
N VAL A 511 25.45 32.27 81.06
CA VAL A 511 25.62 33.63 81.59
C VAL A 511 24.28 34.12 82.13
N ASN A 512 24.26 34.59 83.38
CA ASN A 512 23.06 35.11 84.10
C ASN A 512 21.96 34.06 84.42
N GLY A 513 22.33 32.80 84.68
CA GLY A 513 21.47 31.84 85.39
C GLY A 513 20.18 31.40 84.70
N ARG A 514 20.01 31.65 83.39
CA ARG A 514 18.85 31.20 82.62
C ARG A 514 19.29 30.40 81.40
N LEU A 515 19.07 29.09 81.43
CA LEU A 515 19.02 28.28 80.21
C LEU A 515 17.74 28.66 79.45
N THR A 516 17.84 29.55 78.47
CA THR A 516 16.72 29.85 77.56
C THR A 516 16.72 28.83 76.42
N LEU A 517 16.49 27.55 76.73
CA LEU A 517 16.06 26.61 75.70
C LEU A 517 14.63 26.98 75.29
N ASN A 518 14.41 27.19 73.99
CA ASN A 518 13.11 27.45 73.35
C ASN A 518 12.45 28.81 73.64
N GLN A 519 13.19 29.92 73.51
CA GLN A 519 12.55 31.21 73.21
C GLN A 519 12.55 31.43 71.69
N PRO A 520 11.42 31.81 71.05
CA PRO A 520 11.48 32.23 69.66
C PRO A 520 12.48 33.38 69.57
N ALA A 521 13.39 33.29 68.60
CA ALA A 521 14.35 34.36 68.36
C ALA A 521 13.57 35.66 68.23
N THR A 522 13.70 36.58 69.19
CA THR A 522 13.35 37.97 68.95
C THR A 522 14.38 38.49 67.98
N ALA A 523 14.16 38.23 66.69
CA ALA A 523 14.75 39.03 65.66
C ALA A 523 14.36 40.46 66.00
N LYS A 524 15.33 41.29 66.36
CA LYS A 524 15.17 42.72 66.23
C LYS A 524 15.08 42.98 64.72
N GLU A 525 13.91 42.78 64.15
CA GLU A 525 13.58 43.40 62.88
C GLU A 525 13.71 44.90 63.10
N GLN A 526 14.70 45.50 62.43
CA GLN A 526 14.71 46.94 62.25
C GLN A 526 13.50 47.28 61.37
N HIS A 527 12.33 47.42 61.99
CA HIS A 527 11.19 48.07 61.36
C HIS A 527 11.61 49.50 61.02
N HIS A 528 12.07 49.71 59.79
CA HIS A 528 12.03 51.03 59.21
C HIS A 528 10.55 51.41 59.11
N THR A 529 10.17 52.53 59.70
CA THR A 529 8.85 53.12 59.52
C THR A 529 8.72 53.54 58.06
N ILE A 530 8.09 52.70 57.24
CA ILE A 530 7.75 53.03 55.86
C ILE A 530 6.48 53.89 55.93
N VAL A 531 6.63 55.18 55.61
CA VAL A 531 5.49 56.07 55.37
C VAL A 531 5.09 55.92 53.91
N ASP A 532 3.81 55.62 53.67
CA ASP A 532 3.26 55.50 52.33
C ASP A 532 3.52 56.78 51.51
N ALA A 533 3.96 56.62 50.26
CA ALA A 533 4.35 57.72 49.38
C ALA A 533 3.20 58.72 49.18
N ASN A 534 1.95 58.24 49.19
CA ASN A 534 0.76 59.08 49.10
C ASN A 534 0.58 59.99 50.33
N HIS A 535 1.07 59.58 51.50
CA HIS A 535 1.02 60.36 52.73
C HIS A 535 2.11 61.45 52.78
N MET A 536 3.27 61.22 52.14
CA MET A 536 4.32 62.24 51.96
C MET A 536 3.93 63.35 50.98
N VAL A 537 3.14 63.03 49.94
CA VAL A 537 2.61 64.02 48.98
C VAL A 537 1.48 64.85 49.59
N ALA A 538 0.58 64.24 50.37
CA ALA A 538 -0.52 64.93 51.04
C ALA A 538 -0.07 65.93 52.13
N THR A 539 1.17 65.80 52.63
CA THR A 539 1.72 66.65 53.70
C THR A 539 2.69 67.73 53.21
N HIS A 540 2.84 67.93 51.89
CA HIS A 540 3.70 68.97 51.28
C HIS A 540 5.13 69.04 51.84
N ARG A 541 5.73 67.88 52.18
CA ARG A 541 7.10 67.82 52.76
C ARG A 541 8.21 67.51 51.74
N VAL A 542 7.92 67.52 50.45
CA VAL A 542 8.94 67.39 49.39
C VAL A 542 9.28 68.78 48.85
N VAL A 543 10.29 69.43 49.46
CA VAL A 543 10.91 70.65 48.92
C VAL A 543 12.16 70.24 48.14
N GLY A 544 12.17 70.56 46.86
CA GLY A 544 13.18 70.11 45.91
C GLY A 544 14.57 70.70 46.11
N ARG A 545 15.54 69.98 45.54
CA ARG A 545 16.68 70.55 44.85
C ARG A 545 16.86 69.78 43.54
N PHE A 546 16.93 70.53 42.45
CA PHE A 546 17.44 70.07 41.16
C PHE A 546 18.88 69.60 41.29
#